data_AF-A0A8C9C014-F1
#
_entry.id   AF-A0A8C9C014-F1
#
_cell.length_a   1.000
_cell.length_b   1.000
_cell.length_c   1.000
_cell.angle_alpha   90.00
_cell.angle_beta   90.00
_cell.angle_gamma   90.00
#
_symmetry.space_group_name_H-M   'P 1'
#
loop_
_entity.id
_entity.type
_entity.pdbx_description
1 polymer ?
#
loop_
_entity_poly.entity_id
_entity_poly.type
_entity_poly.pdbx_seq_one_letter_code
_entity_poly.pdbx_strand_id
1 'polypeptide(L)' 'MSSTGTGYDLSVSTFSPDGRVFHVEYAMKPVENSSTAIGIRCKDGHRLQTRRLSN' A
#
# COMPACT_ATOMS: atom_id res chain seq x y z
N MET A 1 -6.58 1.69 -22.52
CA MET A 1 -5.57 1.64 -21.44
C MET A 1 -4.23 1.98 -22.05
N SER A 2 -3.85 3.25 -22.07
CA SER A 2 -2.47 3.63 -22.39
C SER A 2 -1.59 3.16 -21.23
N SER A 3 -0.78 2.13 -21.42
CA SER A 3 0.17 1.66 -20.42
C SER A 3 1.32 2.66 -20.29
N THR A 4 1.09 3.78 -19.61
CA THR A 4 2.15 4.78 -19.31
C THR A 4 3.27 4.17 -18.44
N GLY A 5 3.07 2.97 -17.87
CA GLY A 5 4.01 2.31 -16.97
C GLY A 5 5.07 1.41 -17.61
N THR A 6 4.94 1.01 -18.89
CA THR A 6 5.87 0.03 -19.49
C THR A 6 7.32 0.53 -19.44
N GLY A 7 8.13 -0.12 -18.61
CA GLY A 7 9.55 0.19 -18.39
C GLY A 7 9.85 1.01 -17.13
N TYR A 8 8.88 1.78 -16.63
CA TYR A 8 9.04 2.64 -15.43
C TYR A 8 8.54 1.96 -14.16
N ASP A 9 7.74 0.91 -14.29
CA ASP A 9 7.19 0.13 -13.19
C ASP A 9 7.96 -1.15 -12.88
N LEU A 10 9.19 -1.29 -13.40
CA LEU A 10 10.06 -2.46 -13.21
C LEU A 10 11.07 -2.32 -12.07
N SER A 11 11.30 -1.11 -11.56
CA SER A 11 12.17 -0.87 -10.40
C SER A 11 11.62 0.23 -9.48
N VAL A 12 11.96 0.15 -8.19
CA VAL A 12 11.65 1.16 -7.17
C VAL A 12 12.46 2.46 -7.33
N SER A 13 13.58 2.41 -8.03
CA SER A 13 14.48 3.55 -8.25
C SER A 13 14.19 4.32 -9.54
N THR A 14 13.16 3.92 -10.30
CA THR A 14 12.83 4.51 -11.60
C THR A 14 11.63 5.45 -11.46
N PHE A 15 11.84 6.71 -11.83
CA PHE A 15 10.76 7.69 -11.95
C PHE A 15 10.10 7.59 -13.32
N SER A 16 8.77 7.66 -13.35
CA SER A 16 8.01 7.80 -14.58
C SER A 16 8.18 9.20 -15.20
N PRO A 17 7.83 9.41 -16.48
CA PRO A 17 7.89 10.73 -17.13
C PRO A 17 7.03 11.80 -16.43
N ASP A 18 5.99 11.39 -15.70
CA ASP A 18 5.13 12.23 -14.86
C ASP A 18 5.63 12.36 -13.39
N GLY A 19 6.84 11.87 -13.10
CA GLY A 19 7.52 12.06 -11.80
C GLY A 19 7.04 11.16 -10.67
N ARG A 20 6.39 10.03 -11.00
CA ARG A 20 5.83 9.08 -10.02
C ARG A 20 6.70 7.85 -9.88
N VAL A 21 6.50 7.14 -8.78
CA VAL A 21 7.10 5.83 -8.51
C VAL A 21 5.97 4.80 -8.47
N PHE A 22 5.74 4.13 -9.61
CA PHE A 22 4.62 3.19 -9.76
C PHE A 22 4.67 2.03 -8.75
N HIS A 23 5.86 1.62 -8.32
CA HIS A 23 6.03 0.61 -7.27
C HIS A 23 5.37 0.99 -5.94
N VAL A 24 5.41 2.26 -5.55
CA VAL A 24 4.77 2.73 -4.29
C VAL A 24 3.25 2.65 -4.42
N GLU A 25 2.71 3.03 -5.56
CA GLU A 25 1.28 2.97 -5.82
C GLU A 25 0.77 1.53 -5.92
N TYR A 26 1.58 0.64 -6.51
CA TYR A 26 1.26 -0.78 -6.55
C TYR A 26 1.31 -1.42 -5.17
N ALA A 27 2.19 -0.97 -4.27
CA ALA A 27 2.25 -1.47 -2.90
C ALA A 27 0.99 -1.15 -2.09
N MET A 28 0.23 -0.11 -2.44
CA MET A 28 -1.04 0.22 -1.79
C MET A 28 -2.16 -0.77 -2.14
N LYS A 29 -2.17 -1.33 -3.36
CA LYS A 29 -3.26 -2.23 -3.81
C LYS A 29 -3.39 -3.50 -2.94
N PRO A 30 -2.31 -4.21 -2.57
CA PRO A 30 -2.39 -5.32 -1.61
C PRO A 30 -2.86 -4.88 -0.21
N VAL A 31 -2.51 -3.67 0.23
CA VAL A 31 -2.90 -3.14 1.54
C VAL A 31 -4.40 -2.87 1.59
N GLU A 32 -4.96 -2.29 0.54
CA GLU A 32 -6.41 -2.08 0.40
C GLU A 32 -7.22 -3.38 0.38
N ASN A 33 -6.64 -4.43 -0.20
CA ASN A 33 -7.22 -5.78 -0.22
C ASN A 33 -6.93 -6.59 1.05
N SER A 34 -6.13 -6.07 1.97
CA SER A 34 -5.78 -6.74 3.22
C SER A 34 -6.90 -6.62 4.25
N SER A 35 -6.82 -7.44 5.30
CA SER A 35 -7.77 -7.35 6.39
C SER A 35 -7.58 -6.06 7.20
N THR A 36 -8.71 -5.48 7.65
CA THR A 36 -8.69 -4.21 8.38
C THR A 36 -8.03 -4.35 9.74
N ALA A 37 -7.09 -3.46 10.06
CA ALA A 37 -6.52 -3.30 11.39
C ALA A 37 -6.82 -1.90 11.94
N ILE A 38 -7.10 -1.81 13.25
CA ILE A 38 -7.43 -0.58 13.96
C ILE A 38 -6.53 -0.47 15.20
N GLY A 39 -5.99 0.72 15.43
CA GLY A 39 -5.24 1.04 16.65
C GLY A 39 -5.85 2.23 17.39
N ILE A 40 -5.95 2.13 18.71
CA ILE A 40 -6.46 3.18 19.59
C ILE A 40 -5.35 3.56 20.58
N ARG A 41 -5.00 4.85 20.61
CA ARG A 41 -4.13 5.41 21.64
C ARG A 41 -4.97 5.77 22.86
N CYS A 42 -4.64 5.21 24.00
CA CYS A 42 -5.22 5.53 25.31
C CYS A 42 -4.20 6.32 26.14
N LYS A 43 -4.67 7.00 27.19
CA LYS A 43 -3.80 7.74 28.13
C LYS A 43 -2.72 6.85 28.74
N ASP A 44 -3.06 5.60 29.02
CA ASP A 44 -2.20 4.65 29.73
C ASP A 44 -1.61 3.56 28.81
N GLY A 45 -1.73 3.71 27.47
CA GLY A 45 -1.14 2.75 26.53
C GLY A 45 -1.77 2.72 25.14
N HIS A 46 -1.50 1.67 24.39
CA HIS A 46 -2.03 1.46 23.04
C HIS A 46 -2.77 0.11 22.95
N ARG A 47 -3.88 0.10 22.21
CA ARG A 47 -4.63 -1.11 21.88
C ARG A 47 -4.64 -1.28 20.38
N LEU A 48 -4.39 -2.50 19.91
CA LEU A 48 -4.42 -2.86 18.50
C LEU A 48 -5.43 -4.00 18.33
N GLN A 49 -6.24 -3.92 17.29
CA GLN A 49 -7.16 -4.98 16.90
C GLN A 49 -7.03 -5.21 15.40
N THR A 50 -7.01 -6.47 14.97
CA THR A 50 -7.00 -6.83 13.55
C THR A 50 -8.18 -7.73 13.23
N ARG A 51 -8.79 -7.54 12.06
CA ARG A 51 -9.77 -8.46 11.52
C ARG A 51 -9.02 -9.67 10.97
N ARG A 52 -9.26 -10.84 11.54
CA ARG A 52 -8.78 -12.11 10.99
C ARG A 52 -9.82 -12.65 10.02
N LEU A 53 -9.45 -12.85 8.76
CA LEU A 53 -10.29 -13.57 7.80
C LEU A 53 -10.09 -15.07 8.03
N SER A 54 -11.18 -15.82 8.21
CA SER A 54 -11.16 -17.29 8.25
C SER A 54 -11.31 -17.82 6.83
N ASN A 55 -10.51 -18.85 6.48
CA ASN A 55 -10.70 -19.65 5.26
C ASN A 55 -11.99 -20.46 5.32
#